data_AF-A0A832YF31-F1
#
_entry.id   AF-A0A832YF31-F1
#
_cell.length_a   1.000
_cell.length_b   1.000
_cell.length_c   1.000
_cell.angle_alpha   90.00
_cell.angle_beta   90.00
_cell.angle_gamma   90.00
#
_symmetry.space_group_name_H-M   'P 1'
#
loop_
_entity.id
_entity.type
_entity.pdbx_description
1 polymer ?
#
loop_
_entity_poly.entity_id
_entity_poly.type
_entity_poly.pdbx_seq_one_letter_code
_entity_poly.pdbx_strand_id
1 'polypeptide(L)'
;MEHPLLLNYSGIPGWMILLIIGGGSLGIFLYQVQKATRLVMVGASDNRFDSWGVRSKEVLSGWLGQKRVLREKVVGTMHVMMFWGFLMLGSDMFDLATANYFSTKILPAILLGPWNGMVEFGYFIALLGCVAAFLRRTVFTPEMLKGQSQLEGNFI
;
A
#
# COMPACT_ATOMS: atom_id res chain seq x y z
N MET A 1 6.82 -14.32 28.00
CA MET A 1 7.69 -13.25 27.47
C MET A 1 7.06 -11.93 27.88
N GLU A 2 7.82 -11.00 28.46
CA GLU A 2 7.31 -9.65 28.75
C GLU A 2 7.02 -8.91 27.46
N HIS A 3 5.97 -8.08 27.46
CA HIS A 3 5.60 -7.31 26.28
C HIS A 3 6.67 -6.24 25.98
N PRO A 4 7.15 -6.09 24.74
CA PRO A 4 8.27 -5.19 24.41
C PRO A 4 8.00 -3.72 24.78
N LEU A 5 6.74 -3.28 24.81
CA LEU A 5 6.38 -1.93 25.24
C LEU A 5 6.63 -1.66 26.75
N LEU A 6 6.74 -2.70 27.55
CA LEU A 6 7.02 -2.63 28.99
C LEU A 6 8.52 -2.72 29.30
N LEU A 7 9.35 -3.03 28.30
CA LEU A 7 10.79 -3.10 28.44
C LEU A 7 11.41 -1.70 28.38
N ASN A 8 12.55 -1.53 29.04
CA ASN A 8 13.35 -0.32 28.98
C ASN A 8 14.53 -0.52 28.01
N TYR A 9 14.64 0.37 27.03
CA TYR A 9 15.72 0.39 26.04
C TYR A 9 16.64 1.57 26.37
N SER A 10 17.81 1.28 26.95
CA SER A 10 18.80 2.31 27.33
C SER A 10 18.19 3.46 28.18
N GLY A 11 17.29 3.12 29.11
CA GLY A 11 16.61 4.07 30.00
C GLY A 11 15.33 4.68 29.42
N ILE A 12 14.95 4.34 28.19
CA ILE A 12 13.72 4.80 27.54
C ILE A 12 12.69 3.66 27.52
N PRO A 13 11.49 3.83 28.13
CA PRO A 13 10.43 2.84 28.05
C PRO A 13 9.96 2.60 26.60
N GLY A 14 9.70 1.34 26.24
CA GLY A 14 9.27 0.95 24.89
C GLY A 14 8.01 1.66 24.40
N TRP A 15 7.02 1.88 25.27
CA TRP A 15 5.82 2.66 24.91
C TRP A 15 6.12 4.10 24.51
N MET A 16 7.14 4.73 25.10
CA MET A 16 7.53 6.10 24.75
C MET A 16 8.18 6.15 23.37
N ILE A 17 8.98 5.14 23.02
CA ILE A 17 9.53 4.97 21.66
C ILE A 17 8.40 4.85 20.64
N LEU A 18 7.39 4.01 20.93
CA LEU A 18 6.22 3.85 20.07
C LEU A 18 5.48 5.18 19.87
N LEU A 19 5.25 5.95 20.93
CA LEU A 19 4.56 7.24 20.84
C LEU A 19 5.37 8.28 20.04
N ILE A 20 6.69 8.33 20.22
CA ILE A 20 7.54 9.28 19.49
C ILE A 20 7.54 8.94 17.99
N ILE A 21 7.82 7.69 17.64
CA ILE A 21 7.92 7.27 16.23
C ILE A 21 6.53 7.28 15.58
N GLY A 22 5.53 6.68 16.23
CA GLY A 22 4.15 6.61 15.74
C GLY A 22 3.50 7.98 15.65
N GLY A 23 3.63 8.79 16.70
CA GLY A 23 3.11 10.17 16.73
C GLY A 23 3.81 11.07 15.71
N GLY A 24 5.13 10.99 15.60
CA GLY A 24 5.89 11.73 14.59
C GLY A 24 5.51 11.33 13.16
N SER A 25 5.42 10.02 12.89
CA SER A 25 4.98 9.49 11.59
C SER A 25 3.57 9.95 11.23
N LEU A 26 2.61 9.82 12.16
CA LEU A 26 1.23 10.21 11.94
C LEU A 26 1.09 11.73 11.75
N GLY A 27 1.84 12.53 12.53
CA GLY A 27 1.85 13.99 12.40
C GLY A 27 2.32 14.45 11.02
N ILE A 28 3.45 13.92 10.55
CA ILE A 28 3.98 14.22 9.21
C ILE A 28 3.00 13.74 8.12
N PHE A 29 2.47 12.52 8.26
CA PHE A 29 1.49 11.98 7.32
C PHE A 29 0.24 12.87 7.21
N LEU A 30 -0.35 13.28 8.34
CA LEU A 30 -1.54 14.14 8.37
C LEU A 30 -1.25 15.53 7.77
N TYR A 31 -0.09 16.10 8.05
CA TYR A 31 0.34 17.35 7.42
C TYR A 31 0.39 17.23 5.88
N GLN A 32 0.98 16.16 5.37
CA GLN A 32 1.09 15.91 3.93
C GLN A 32 -0.28 15.67 3.28
N VAL A 33 -1.14 14.88 3.93
CA VAL A 33 -2.53 14.67 3.49
C VAL A 33 -3.27 16.00 3.43
N GLN A 34 -3.20 16.82 4.48
CA GLN A 34 -3.87 18.12 4.52
C GLN A 34 -3.39 19.04 3.39
N LYS A 35 -2.07 19.08 3.15
CA LYS A 35 -1.49 19.86 2.06
C LYS A 35 -1.99 19.39 0.70
N ALA A 36 -1.96 18.07 0.45
CA ALA A 36 -2.46 17.49 -0.80
C ALA A 36 -3.96 17.76 -1.00
N THR A 37 -4.78 17.58 0.05
CA THR A 37 -6.21 17.88 0.00
C THR A 37 -6.46 19.35 -0.31
N ARG A 38 -5.74 20.29 0.33
CA ARG A 38 -5.88 21.72 0.04
C ARG A 38 -5.57 22.04 -1.42
N LEU A 39 -4.53 21.45 -1.99
CA LEU A 39 -4.18 21.63 -3.40
C LEU A 39 -5.26 21.09 -4.34
N VAL A 40 -5.83 19.92 -4.05
CA VAL A 40 -6.93 19.34 -4.84
C VAL A 40 -8.19 20.22 -4.77
N MET A 41 -8.47 20.83 -3.62
CA MET A 41 -9.66 21.68 -3.41
C MET A 41 -9.57 23.05 -4.10
N VAL A 42 -8.40 23.46 -4.61
CA VAL A 42 -8.26 24.66 -5.47
C VAL A 42 -8.79 24.40 -6.89
N GLY A 43 -8.95 23.13 -7.28
CA GLY A 43 -9.52 22.77 -8.58
C GLY A 43 -10.96 23.25 -8.75
N ALA A 44 -11.42 23.30 -10.00
CA ALA A 44 -12.80 23.65 -10.33
C ALA A 44 -13.79 22.71 -9.64
N SER A 45 -14.96 23.23 -9.27
CA SER A 45 -16.04 22.42 -8.71
C SER A 45 -16.48 21.37 -9.72
N ASP A 46 -16.45 20.10 -9.30
CA ASP A 46 -16.92 18.96 -10.08
C ASP A 46 -17.95 18.18 -9.25
N ASN A 47 -19.13 17.95 -9.82
CA ASN A 47 -20.16 17.16 -9.16
C ASN A 47 -19.85 15.68 -9.31
N ARG A 48 -19.35 15.06 -8.23
CA ARG A 48 -18.90 13.64 -8.26
C ARG A 48 -20.03 12.62 -8.42
N PHE A 49 -21.29 13.04 -8.26
CA PHE A 49 -22.45 12.15 -8.27
C PHE A 49 -23.31 12.26 -9.54
N ASP A 50 -22.94 13.12 -10.48
CA ASP A 50 -23.69 13.34 -11.73
C ASP A 50 -23.69 12.12 -12.68
N SER A 51 -22.62 11.32 -12.63
CA SER A 51 -22.31 10.25 -13.58
C SER A 51 -21.77 9.00 -12.87
N TRP A 52 -22.33 8.70 -11.69
CA TRP A 52 -21.88 7.64 -10.79
C TRP A 52 -21.60 6.29 -11.50
N GLY A 53 -22.47 5.87 -12.43
CA GLY A 53 -22.31 4.62 -13.16
C GLY A 53 -21.07 4.59 -14.06
N VAL A 54 -20.84 5.65 -14.84
CA VAL A 54 -19.67 5.76 -15.73
C VAL A 54 -18.39 5.86 -14.90
N ARG A 55 -18.40 6.68 -13.85
CA ARG A 55 -17.25 6.86 -12.95
C ARG A 55 -16.90 5.57 -12.21
N SER A 56 -17.89 4.85 -11.69
CA SER A 56 -17.69 3.56 -11.01
C SER A 56 -17.12 2.51 -11.96
N LYS A 57 -17.60 2.46 -13.20
CA LYS A 57 -17.04 1.58 -14.24
C LYS A 57 -15.59 1.93 -14.55
N GLU A 58 -15.25 3.22 -14.63
CA GLU A 58 -13.87 3.66 -14.86
C GLU A 58 -12.97 3.34 -13.65
N VAL A 59 -13.46 3.46 -12.43
CA VAL A 59 -12.73 3.03 -11.22
C VAL A 59 -12.51 1.51 -11.24
N LEU A 60 -13.56 0.72 -11.47
CA LEU A 60 -13.44 -0.73 -11.48
C LEU A 60 -12.55 -1.25 -12.62
N SER A 61 -12.65 -0.71 -13.82
CA SER A 61 -11.86 -1.17 -14.96
C SER A 61 -10.46 -0.55 -15.04
N GLY A 62 -10.34 0.72 -14.64
CA GLY A 62 -9.11 1.49 -14.71
C GLY A 62 -8.24 1.30 -13.47
N TRP A 63 -8.79 1.55 -12.28
CA TRP A 63 -8.05 1.43 -11.02
C TRP A 63 -7.92 -0.02 -10.55
N LEU A 64 -9.05 -0.73 -10.38
CA LEU A 64 -9.02 -2.12 -9.90
C LEU A 64 -8.53 -3.09 -10.98
N GLY A 65 -9.03 -2.94 -12.21
CA GLY A 65 -8.66 -3.78 -13.36
C GLY A 65 -7.35 -3.40 -14.04
N GLN A 66 -6.74 -2.28 -13.68
CA GLN A 66 -5.43 -1.81 -14.19
C GLN A 66 -5.29 -1.78 -15.72
N LYS A 67 -6.40 -1.59 -16.46
CA LYS A 67 -6.44 -1.68 -17.94
C LYS A 67 -5.39 -0.81 -18.65
N ARG A 68 -5.10 0.37 -18.11
CA ARG A 68 -4.13 1.31 -18.72
C ARG A 68 -2.69 0.87 -18.50
N VAL A 69 -2.40 0.32 -17.34
CA VAL A 69 -1.06 -0.13 -16.92
C VAL A 69 -0.64 -1.39 -17.68
N LEU A 70 -1.60 -2.26 -18.00
CA LEU A 70 -1.40 -3.47 -18.80
C LEU A 70 -1.09 -3.22 -20.29
N ARG A 71 -1.08 -1.96 -20.76
CA ARG A 71 -0.64 -1.64 -22.13
C ARG A 71 0.81 -2.04 -22.37
N GLU A 72 1.67 -1.82 -21.38
CA GLU A 72 3.04 -2.34 -21.37
C GLU A 72 3.06 -3.68 -20.62
N LYS A 73 3.00 -4.80 -21.35
CA LYS A 73 2.79 -6.13 -20.73
C LYS A 73 3.77 -6.44 -19.59
N VAL A 74 5.07 -6.20 -19.80
CA VAL A 74 6.10 -6.54 -18.80
C VAL A 74 5.97 -5.70 -17.54
N VAL A 75 6.01 -4.37 -17.68
CA VAL A 75 5.91 -3.41 -16.56
C VAL A 75 4.53 -3.50 -15.90
N GLY A 76 3.50 -3.65 -16.71
CA GLY A 76 2.12 -3.76 -16.26
C GLY A 76 1.88 -5.02 -15.44
N THR A 77 2.41 -6.18 -15.83
CA THR A 77 2.29 -7.41 -15.04
C THR A 77 2.97 -7.26 -13.68
N MET A 78 4.16 -6.67 -13.60
CA MET A 78 4.82 -6.38 -12.31
C MET A 78 3.95 -5.48 -11.43
N HIS A 79 3.32 -4.46 -12.01
CA HIS A 79 2.46 -3.54 -11.26
C HIS A 79 1.15 -4.21 -10.79
N VAL A 80 0.54 -5.06 -11.62
CA VAL A 80 -0.64 -5.85 -11.23
C VAL A 80 -0.32 -6.78 -10.06
N MET A 81 0.82 -7.46 -10.10
CA MET A 81 1.29 -8.32 -9.01
C MET A 81 1.46 -7.53 -7.72
N MET A 82 2.14 -6.38 -7.77
CA MET A 82 2.31 -5.52 -6.59
C MET A 82 0.96 -4.99 -6.09
N PHE A 83 0.13 -4.43 -6.96
CA PHE A 83 -1.14 -3.84 -6.56
C PHE A 83 -2.09 -4.84 -5.91
N TRP A 84 -2.34 -5.99 -6.56
CA TRP A 84 -3.22 -7.00 -5.99
C TRP A 84 -2.61 -7.68 -4.76
N GLY A 85 -1.30 -7.90 -4.76
CA GLY A 85 -0.59 -8.40 -3.59
C GLY A 85 -0.77 -7.46 -2.39
N PHE A 86 -0.48 -6.17 -2.55
CA PHE A 86 -0.67 -5.17 -1.49
C PHE A 86 -2.13 -4.95 -1.11
N LEU A 87 -3.08 -5.10 -2.04
CA LEU A 87 -4.51 -5.02 -1.73
C LEU A 87 -4.96 -6.16 -0.81
N MET A 88 -4.50 -7.39 -1.08
CA MET A 88 -4.76 -8.55 -0.22
C MET A 88 -4.04 -8.42 1.14
N LEU A 89 -2.79 -7.96 1.15
CA LEU A 89 -2.04 -7.66 2.37
C LEU A 89 -2.70 -6.57 3.23
N GLY A 90 -3.27 -5.55 2.59
CA GLY A 90 -3.99 -4.49 3.27
C GLY A 90 -5.18 -5.00 4.07
N SER A 91 -5.75 -6.13 3.66
CA SER A 91 -6.85 -6.78 4.36
C SER A 91 -6.39 -7.46 5.67
N ASP A 92 -5.18 -8.03 5.68
CA ASP A 92 -4.54 -8.57 6.90
C ASP A 92 -4.11 -7.45 7.84
N MET A 93 -3.51 -6.39 7.30
CA MET A 93 -3.16 -5.19 8.07
C MET A 93 -4.40 -4.56 8.73
N PHE A 94 -5.55 -4.56 8.05
CA PHE A 94 -6.81 -4.11 8.63
C PHE A 94 -7.23 -4.99 9.81
N ASP A 95 -7.14 -6.31 9.69
CA ASP A 95 -7.47 -7.21 10.80
C ASP A 95 -6.55 -6.98 12.01
N LEU A 96 -5.23 -6.89 11.77
CA LEU A 96 -4.22 -6.58 12.80
C LEU A 96 -4.47 -5.23 13.47
N ALA A 97 -4.83 -4.19 12.69
CA ALA A 97 -5.17 -2.88 13.22
C ALA A 97 -6.40 -2.90 14.12
N THR A 98 -7.32 -3.86 13.90
CA THR A 98 -8.48 -4.11 14.77
C THR A 98 -8.19 -5.10 15.91
N ALA A 99 -6.92 -5.42 16.18
CA ALA A 99 -6.52 -6.45 17.14
C ALA A 99 -7.18 -7.81 16.88
N ASN A 100 -7.27 -8.19 15.60
CA ASN A 100 -7.91 -9.42 15.10
C ASN A 100 -9.42 -9.50 15.39
N TYR A 101 -10.06 -8.38 15.71
CA TYR A 101 -11.50 -8.36 15.97
C TYR A 101 -12.30 -8.76 14.72
N PHE A 102 -11.86 -8.34 13.54
CA PHE A 102 -12.55 -8.65 12.29
C PHE A 102 -12.54 -10.17 12.01
N SER A 103 -11.38 -10.82 12.05
CA SER A 103 -11.28 -12.27 11.80
C SER A 103 -11.94 -13.11 12.89
N THR A 104 -11.87 -12.69 14.16
CA THR A 104 -12.37 -13.50 15.28
C THR A 104 -13.86 -13.34 15.56
N LYS A 105 -14.45 -12.17 15.26
CA LYS A 105 -15.84 -11.86 15.63
C LYS A 105 -16.78 -11.60 14.45
N ILE A 106 -16.26 -11.13 13.31
CA ILE A 106 -17.08 -10.72 12.16
C ILE A 106 -17.00 -11.78 11.05
N LEU A 107 -15.81 -12.27 10.75
CA LEU A 107 -15.59 -13.20 9.65
C LEU A 107 -16.15 -14.60 9.99
N PRO A 108 -17.06 -15.16 9.17
CA PRO A 108 -17.55 -16.53 9.36
C PRO A 108 -16.40 -17.54 9.34
N ALA A 109 -16.45 -18.54 10.24
CA ALA A 109 -15.38 -19.53 10.38
C ALA A 109 -15.05 -20.28 9.07
N ILE A 110 -16.03 -20.46 8.20
CA ILE A 110 -15.84 -21.10 6.88
C ILE A 110 -14.99 -20.26 5.92
N LEU A 111 -14.93 -18.95 6.11
CA LEU A 111 -14.16 -18.02 5.27
C LEU A 111 -12.74 -17.77 5.80
N LEU A 112 -12.41 -18.18 7.04
CA LEU A 112 -11.07 -17.99 7.62
C LEU A 112 -9.97 -18.67 6.79
N GLY A 113 -10.17 -19.93 6.40
CA GLY A 113 -9.21 -20.67 5.56
C GLY A 113 -9.00 -20.01 4.20
N PRO A 114 -10.06 -19.76 3.41
CA PRO A 114 -9.97 -19.03 2.15
C PRO A 114 -9.35 -17.63 2.28
N TRP A 115 -9.67 -16.91 3.35
CA TRP A 115 -9.11 -15.59 3.65
C TRP A 115 -7.60 -15.67 3.88
N ASN A 116 -7.14 -16.56 4.76
CA ASN A 116 -5.72 -16.75 5.01
C ASN A 116 -4.98 -17.17 3.74
N GLY A 117 -5.55 -18.08 2.95
CA GLY A 117 -4.98 -18.46 1.65
C GLY A 117 -4.87 -17.29 0.67
N MET A 118 -5.88 -16.42 0.61
CA MET A 118 -5.82 -15.19 -0.20
C MET A 118 -4.73 -14.24 0.29
N VAL A 119 -4.59 -14.06 1.60
CA VAL A 119 -3.56 -13.20 2.21
C VAL A 119 -2.16 -13.75 1.94
N GLU A 120 -1.93 -15.05 2.16
CA GLU A 120 -0.65 -15.72 1.88
C GLU A 120 -0.28 -15.64 0.39
N PHE A 121 -1.26 -15.85 -0.49
CA PHE A 121 -1.06 -15.64 -1.93
C PHE A 121 -0.70 -14.18 -2.25
N GLY A 122 -1.36 -13.23 -1.56
CA GLY A 122 -1.05 -11.80 -1.63
C GLY A 122 0.41 -11.49 -1.26
N TYR A 123 0.91 -12.02 -0.15
CA TYR A 123 2.32 -11.92 0.25
C TYR A 123 3.25 -12.41 -0.86
N PHE A 124 2.95 -13.59 -1.41
CA PHE A 124 3.78 -14.21 -2.45
C PHE A 124 3.84 -13.38 -3.74
N ILE A 125 2.70 -12.94 -4.27
CA ILE A 125 2.66 -12.16 -5.51
C ILE A 125 3.21 -10.74 -5.32
N ALA A 126 3.00 -10.12 -4.16
CA ALA A 126 3.59 -8.83 -3.83
C ALA A 126 5.12 -8.92 -3.84
N LEU A 127 5.67 -9.94 -3.17
CA LEU A 127 7.11 -10.19 -3.14
C LEU A 127 7.66 -10.40 -4.55
N LEU A 128 7.02 -11.24 -5.36
CA LEU A 128 7.44 -11.49 -6.74
C LEU A 128 7.42 -10.20 -7.58
N GLY A 129 6.35 -9.41 -7.48
CA GLY A 129 6.21 -8.14 -8.17
C GLY A 129 7.26 -7.12 -7.74
N CYS A 130 7.51 -6.98 -6.44
CA CYS A 130 8.53 -6.09 -5.89
C CYS A 130 9.94 -6.51 -6.29
N VAL A 131 10.29 -7.80 -6.21
CA VAL A 131 11.60 -8.31 -6.63
C VAL A 131 11.80 -8.10 -8.12
N ALA A 132 10.82 -8.40 -8.95
CA ALA A 132 10.90 -8.16 -10.39
C ALA A 132 11.06 -6.67 -10.73
N ALA A 133 10.29 -5.80 -10.09
CA ALA A 133 10.39 -4.35 -10.27
C ALA A 133 11.75 -3.80 -9.79
N PHE A 134 12.24 -4.29 -8.65
CA PHE A 134 13.54 -3.94 -8.11
C PHE A 134 14.67 -4.37 -9.04
N LEU A 135 14.69 -5.63 -9.50
CA LEU A 135 15.68 -6.15 -10.45
C LEU A 135 15.68 -5.38 -11.78
N ARG A 136 14.49 -5.04 -12.29
CA ARG A 136 14.39 -4.18 -13.49
C ARG A 136 14.99 -2.80 -13.26
N ARG A 137 14.83 -2.24 -12.05
CA ARG A 137 15.35 -0.92 -11.73
C ARG A 137 16.87 -0.92 -11.55
N THR A 138 17.41 -1.93 -10.87
CA THR A 138 18.82 -1.97 -10.44
C THR A 138 19.76 -2.68 -11.41
N VAL A 139 19.31 -3.78 -12.03
CA VAL A 139 20.13 -4.60 -12.92
C VAL A 139 19.84 -4.29 -14.39
N PHE A 140 18.56 -4.17 -14.76
CA PHE A 140 18.13 -4.01 -16.15
C PHE A 140 17.59 -2.61 -16.43
N THR A 141 18.33 -1.57 -16.04
CA THR A 141 17.91 -0.17 -16.14
C THR A 141 17.51 0.17 -17.60
N PRO A 142 16.23 0.53 -17.84
CA PRO A 142 15.73 0.91 -19.16
C PRO A 142 16.50 2.09 -19.77
N GLU A 143 16.61 2.12 -21.10
CA GLU A 143 17.32 3.19 -21.84
C GLU A 143 16.78 4.59 -21.54
N MET A 144 15.49 4.71 -21.25
CA MET A 144 14.85 5.97 -20.85
C MET A 144 15.38 6.56 -19.53
N LEU A 145 16.09 5.77 -18.72
CA LEU A 145 16.68 6.17 -17.44
C LEU A 145 18.21 6.29 -17.49
N LYS A 146 18.86 5.88 -18.59
CA LYS A 146 20.34 5.88 -18.71
C LYS A 146 20.97 7.27 -18.73
N GLY A 147 20.20 8.33 -18.99
CA GLY A 147 20.66 9.73 -18.97
C GLY A 147 20.28 10.54 -17.73
N GLN A 148 19.59 9.93 -16.77
CA GLN A 148 19.19 10.56 -15.51
C GLN A 148 20.07 10.04 -14.37
N SER A 149 20.38 10.88 -13.38
CA SER A 149 21.16 10.48 -12.20
C SER A 149 20.49 9.28 -11.51
N GLN A 150 21.12 8.11 -11.61
CA GLN A 150 20.65 6.91 -10.92
C GLN A 150 20.67 7.08 -9.39
N LEU A 151 21.46 8.05 -8.88
CA LEU A 151 21.50 8.41 -7.46
C LEU A 151 20.24 9.20 -7.05
N GLU A 152 19.81 10.20 -7.80
CA GLU A 152 18.53 10.87 -7.52
C GLU A 152 17.35 9.91 -7.68
N GLY A 153 17.41 9.00 -8.66
CA GLY A 153 16.40 7.97 -8.83
C GLY A 153 16.32 7.01 -7.64
N ASN A 154 17.44 6.47 -7.15
CA ASN A 154 17.41 5.39 -6.15
C ASN A 154 17.32 5.85 -4.69
N PHE A 155 17.53 7.14 -4.41
CA PHE A 155 17.44 7.72 -3.06
C PHE A 155 16.13 8.47 -2.76
N ILE A 156 15.19 8.54 -3.71
CA ILE A 156 13.83 9.07 -3.51
C ILE A 156 12.83 7.92 -3.26
#